data_AF-A0A931J4V6-F1
#
_entry.id   AF-A0A931J4V6-F1
#
_cell.length_a   1.000
_cell.length_b   1.000
_cell.length_c   1.000
_cell.angle_alpha   90.00
_cell.angle_beta   90.00
_cell.angle_gamma   90.00
#
_symmetry.space_group_name_H-M   'P 1'
#
loop_
_entity.id
_entity.type
_entity.pdbx_description
1 polymer ?
#
loop_
_entity_poly.entity_id
_entity_poly.type
_entity_poly.pdbx_seq_one_letter_code
_entity_poly.pdbx_strand_id
1 'polypeptide(L)'
;MQSIDILDLRSQPLQAAVAQVLAQLNTLPADQPLELLLDQDASALRQALQAEVGPLAWADMPAGRVRLAKPSQSLRSDSCCSGGACCG
;
A
#
# COMPACT_ATOMS: atom_id res chain seq x y z
N MET A 1 5.74 19.75 1.22
CA MET A 1 5.78 19.09 -0.10
C MET A 1 5.70 17.60 0.16
N GLN A 2 4.56 16.96 -0.09
CA GLN A 2 4.46 15.50 0.05
C GLN A 2 5.13 14.89 -1.18
N SER A 3 6.36 14.41 -1.02
CA SER A 3 7.06 13.66 -2.06
C SER A 3 6.33 12.33 -2.21
N ILE A 4 5.63 12.15 -3.32
CA ILE A 4 5.06 10.85 -3.67
C ILE A 4 6.15 10.12 -4.44
N ASP A 5 6.58 8.98 -3.90
CA ASP A 5 7.56 8.13 -4.55
C ASP A 5 6.83 7.32 -5.63
N ILE A 6 7.27 7.45 -6.88
CA ILE A 6 6.66 6.78 -8.04
C ILE A 6 7.64 5.73 -8.53
N LEU A 7 7.23 4.47 -8.49
CA LEU A 7 8.01 3.34 -8.96
C LEU A 7 7.44 2.80 -10.27
N ASP A 8 8.20 2.95 -11.36
CA ASP A 8 7.82 2.43 -12.67
C ASP A 8 8.19 0.94 -12.78
N LEU A 9 7.16 0.10 -12.93
CA LEU A 9 7.27 -1.36 -13.01
C LEU A 9 6.79 -1.90 -14.35
N ARG A 10 6.56 -1.03 -15.34
CA ARG A 10 5.94 -1.39 -16.63
C ARG A 10 6.78 -2.36 -17.44
N SER A 11 8.10 -2.22 -17.35
CA SER A 11 9.06 -3.09 -18.06
C SER A 11 9.67 -4.16 -17.15
N GLN A 12 9.21 -4.30 -15.91
CA GLN A 12 9.76 -5.23 -14.93
C GLN A 12 9.00 -6.56 -14.94
N PRO A 13 9.69 -7.71 -14.88
CA PRO A 13 9.02 -8.98 -14.63
C PRO A 13 8.41 -9.00 -13.23
N LEU A 14 7.34 -9.77 -13.04
CA LEU A 14 6.56 -9.83 -11.79
C LEU A 14 7.45 -10.01 -10.54
N GLN A 15 8.41 -10.94 -10.57
CA GLN A 15 9.29 -11.18 -9.42
C GLN A 15 10.17 -9.97 -9.09
N ALA A 16 10.74 -9.31 -10.10
CA ALA A 16 11.56 -8.12 -9.88
C ALA A 16 10.72 -6.95 -9.37
N ALA A 17 9.49 -6.81 -9.89
CA ALA A 17 8.53 -5.83 -9.40
C ALA A 17 8.19 -6.06 -7.91
N VAL A 18 7.91 -7.29 -7.49
CA VAL A 18 7.67 -7.62 -6.08
C VAL A 18 8.86 -7.24 -5.20
N ALA A 19 10.07 -7.65 -5.59
CA ALA A 19 11.29 -7.36 -4.83
C ALA A 19 11.57 -5.85 -4.71
N GLN A 20 11.36 -5.09 -5.79
CA GLN A 20 11.50 -3.63 -5.80
C GLN A 20 10.48 -2.96 -4.89
N VAL A 21 9.20 -3.36 -4.98
CA VAL A 21 8.13 -2.83 -4.12
C VAL A 21 8.42 -3.14 -2.66
N LEU A 22 8.88 -4.35 -2.33
CA LEU A 22 9.27 -4.74 -0.98
C LEU A 22 10.45 -3.92 -0.45
N ALA A 23 11.48 -3.74 -1.28
CA ALA A 23 12.63 -2.91 -0.91
C ALA A 23 12.19 -1.47 -0.65
N GLN A 24 11.37 -0.90 -1.52
CA GLN A 24 10.86 0.46 -1.38
C GLN A 24 9.92 0.60 -0.18
N LEU A 25 9.06 -0.39 0.08
CA LEU A 25 8.25 -0.42 1.28
C LEU A 25 9.13 -0.45 2.52
N ASN A 26 10.23 -1.20 2.56
CA ASN A 26 11.12 -1.20 3.72
C ASN A 26 11.83 0.15 3.95
N THR A 27 12.15 0.89 2.89
CA THR A 27 12.81 2.20 2.99
C THR A 27 11.83 3.35 3.25
N LEU A 28 10.56 3.20 2.85
CA LEU A 28 9.55 4.25 3.01
C LEU A 28 9.04 4.37 4.45
N PRO A 29 8.86 5.60 4.97
CA PRO A 29 8.21 5.84 6.25
C PRO A 29 6.73 5.43 6.21
N ALA A 30 6.19 4.99 7.36
CA ALA A 30 4.84 4.43 7.48
C ALA A 30 3.69 5.39 7.10
N ASP A 31 4.00 6.68 6.96
CA ASP A 31 3.06 7.74 6.61
C ASP A 31 3.13 8.15 5.12
N GLN A 32 3.98 7.47 4.33
CA GLN A 32 4.23 7.86 2.94
C GLN A 32 3.66 6.83 1.96
N PRO A 33 2.71 7.23 1.08
CA PRO A 33 2.18 6.35 0.07
C PRO A 33 3.16 6.15 -1.09
N LEU A 34 3.24 4.93 -1.59
CA LEU A 34 4.00 4.53 -2.76
C LEU A 34 3.06 4.41 -3.96
N GLU A 35 3.33 5.11 -5.05
CA GLU A 35 2.62 4.92 -6.31
C GLU A 35 3.43 3.98 -7.22
N LEU A 36 2.78 2.96 -7.73
CA LEU A 36 3.33 2.04 -8.72
C LEU A 36 2.71 2.34 -10.08
N LEU A 37 3.53 2.37 -11.11
CA LEU A 37 3.09 2.38 -12.50
C LEU A 37 3.20 0.97 -13.09
N LEU A 38 2.08 0.42 -13.54
CA LEU A 38 1.95 -0.92 -14.08
C LEU A 38 1.30 -0.83 -15.46
N ASP A 39 1.89 -1.53 -16.43
CA ASP A 39 1.35 -1.62 -17.80
C ASP A 39 0.38 -2.82 -17.92
N GLN A 40 0.57 -3.76 -17.00
CA GLN A 40 -0.07 -5.07 -16.95
C GLN A 40 -0.92 -5.21 -15.69
N ASP A 41 -1.69 -6.30 -15.63
CA ASP A 41 -2.68 -6.54 -14.60
C ASP A 41 -2.08 -6.51 -13.17
N ALA A 42 -2.50 -5.52 -12.41
CA ALA A 42 -2.11 -5.26 -11.02
C ALA A 42 -2.45 -6.42 -10.07
N SER A 43 -3.39 -7.26 -10.47
CA SER A 43 -3.93 -8.40 -9.71
C SER A 43 -2.85 -9.42 -9.32
N ALA A 44 -1.98 -9.80 -10.26
CA ALA A 44 -0.93 -10.78 -10.01
C ALA A 44 0.14 -10.24 -9.04
N LEU A 45 0.49 -8.97 -9.19
CA LEU A 45 1.43 -8.28 -8.29
C LEU A 45 0.86 -8.19 -6.87
N ARG A 46 -0.43 -7.84 -6.76
CA ARG A 46 -1.13 -7.80 -5.48
C ARG A 46 -1.11 -9.14 -4.76
N GLN A 47 -1.44 -10.23 -5.46
CA GLN A 47 -1.45 -11.57 -4.86
C GLN A 47 -0.05 -11.99 -4.38
N ALA A 48 0.98 -11.73 -5.18
CA ALA A 48 2.36 -12.04 -4.81
C ALA A 48 2.82 -11.22 -3.60
N LEU A 49 2.52 -9.92 -3.56
CA LEU A 49 2.84 -9.07 -2.41
C LEU A 49 2.08 -9.49 -1.15
N GLN A 50 0.78 -9.80 -1.27
CA GLN A 50 0.01 -10.26 -0.12
C GLN A 50 0.52 -11.57 0.47
N ALA A 51 1.08 -12.46 -0.36
CA ALA A 51 1.71 -13.69 0.11
C ALA A 51 3.01 -13.43 0.88
N GLU A 52 3.79 -12.42 0.48
CA GLU A 52 5.10 -12.10 1.07
C GLU A 52 5.00 -11.23 2.34
N VAL A 53 4.19 -10.17 2.30
CA VAL A 53 4.10 -9.13 3.36
C VAL A 53 2.77 -9.12 4.09
N GLY A 54 1.79 -9.91 3.64
CA GLY A 54 0.47 -9.97 4.26
C GLY A 54 -0.46 -8.82 3.82
N PRO A 55 -1.46 -8.45 4.65
CA PRO A 55 -2.48 -7.50 4.26
C PRO A 55 -1.91 -6.07 4.10
N LEU A 56 -1.87 -5.60 2.86
CA LEU A 56 -1.45 -4.25 2.48
C LEU A 56 -2.66 -3.43 2.03
N ALA A 57 -2.61 -2.11 2.26
CA ALA A 57 -3.59 -1.18 1.71
C ALA A 57 -3.30 -0.95 0.23
N TRP A 58 -4.16 -1.49 -0.63
CA TRP A 58 -4.07 -1.43 -2.08
C TRP A 58 -5.19 -0.56 -2.63
N ALA A 59 -4.85 0.46 -3.40
CA ALA A 59 -5.81 1.30 -4.11
C ALA A 59 -5.48 1.37 -5.59
N ASP A 60 -6.35 0.81 -6.41
CA ASP A 60 -6.24 0.88 -7.86
C ASP A 60 -6.60 2.30 -8.34
N MET A 61 -5.74 2.86 -9.18
CA MET A 61 -5.87 4.21 -9.72
C MET A 61 -5.98 4.17 -11.26
N PRO A 62 -6.67 5.17 -11.85
CA PRO A 62 -6.78 5.26 -13.30
C PRO A 62 -5.41 5.41 -13.97
N ALA A 63 -5.33 4.89 -15.20
CA ALA A 63 -4.13 4.84 -16.05
C ALA A 63 -3.05 3.84 -15.61
N GLY A 64 -3.44 2.66 -15.13
CA GLY A 64 -2.49 1.59 -14.78
C GLY A 64 -1.65 1.94 -13.54
N ARG A 65 -2.18 2.77 -12.65
CA ARG A 65 -1.49 3.16 -11.42
C ARG A 65 -2.06 2.41 -10.24
N VAL A 66 -1.21 2.10 -9.29
CA VAL A 66 -1.60 1.50 -8.02
C VAL A 66 -0.97 2.28 -6.91
N ARG A 67 -1.75 2.65 -5.91
CA ARG A 67 -1.23 3.22 -4.69
C ARG A 67 -1.14 2.14 -3.62
N LEU A 68 0.06 1.89 -3.15
CA LEU A 68 0.30 1.13 -1.93
C LEU A 68 0.51 2.10 -0.78
N ALA A 69 -0.17 1.83 0.31
CA ALA A 69 0.23 2.34 1.61
C ALA A 69 0.61 1.15 2.48
N LYS A 70 1.65 1.33 3.31
CA LYS A 70 1.78 0.48 4.49
C LYS A 70 0.45 0.55 5.22
N PRO A 71 -0.02 -0.55 5.83
CA PRO A 71 -1.07 -0.46 6.83
C PRO A 71 -0.50 0.38 7.97
N SER A 72 -0.60 1.70 7.85
CA SER A 72 -0.55 2.60 9.00
C SER A 72 -1.56 2.00 9.94
N GLN A 73 -1.12 1.71 11.15
CA GLN A 73 -1.91 1.14 12.23
C GLN A 73 -2.96 2.19 12.67
N SER A 74 -3.85 2.56 11.76
CA SER A 74 -4.69 3.75 11.79
C SER A 74 -6.02 3.45 11.14
N LEU A 75 -6.61 2.32 11.54
CA LEU A 75 -8.06 2.10 11.59
C LEU A 75 -8.39 1.30 12.87
N ARG A 76 -7.81 1.71 14.01
CA ARG A 76 -8.69 1.95 15.15
C ARG A 76 -9.09 3.40 15.06
N SER A 77 -10.06 3.67 14.18
CA SER A 77 -10.99 4.75 14.46
C SER A 77 -11.47 4.55 15.89
N ASP A 78 -11.17 5.51 16.75
CA ASP A 78 -12.07 6.01 17.77
C ASP A 78 -13.43 5.32 17.78
N SER A 79 -13.53 4.19 18.49
CA SER A 79 -14.79 3.69 19.01
C SER A 79 -14.84 4.04 20.49
N CYS A 80 -14.72 5.34 20.78
CA CYS A 80 -15.15 5.96 22.03
C CYS A 80 -16.65 6.30 22.00
N CYS A 81 -17.50 5.62 21.21
CA CYS A 81 -18.89 6.05 21.03
C CYS A 81 -19.96 4.94 20.88
N SER A 82 -19.75 3.73 21.41
CA SER A 82 -20.84 2.73 21.44
C SER A 82 -20.80 1.84 22.69
N GLY A 83 -21.03 2.44 23.86
CA GLY A 83 -21.19 1.71 25.12
C GLY A 83 -21.10 2.65 26.31
N GLY A 84 -22.18 3.41 26.55
CA GLY A 84 -22.20 4.55 27.47
C GLY A 84 -21.70 4.24 28.89
N ALA A 85 -20.75 5.06 29.35
CA ALA A 85 -20.48 5.32 30.75
C ALA A 85 -19.66 6.61 30.90
N CYS A 86 -20.23 7.74 30.47
CA CYS A 86 -19.85 9.05 31.00
C CYS A 86 -20.94 9.47 31.99
N CYS A 87 -20.88 8.91 33.20
CA CYS A 87 -21.49 9.41 34.42
C CYS A 87 -20.61 8.93 35.58
N GLY A 88 -19.95 9.86 36.28
CA GLY A 88 -19.18 9.58 37.50
C GLY A 88 -18.02 10.53 37.69
#